data_AF-A0A661HWR0-F1
#
_entry.id   AF-A0A661HWR0-F1
#
_cell.length_a   1.000
_cell.length_b   1.000
_cell.length_c   1.000
_cell.angle_alpha   90.00
_cell.angle_beta   90.00
_cell.angle_gamma   90.00
#
_symmetry.space_group_name_H-M   'P 1'
#
loop_
_entity.id
_entity.type
_entity.pdbx_description
1 polymer ?
#
loop_
_entity_poly.entity_id
_entity_poly.type
_entity_poly.pdbx_seq_one_letter_code
_entity_poly.pdbx_strand_id
1 'polypeptide(L)'
;MRDIITITITNQTYFYVIHDTYQHLLQNLPLKNPEALTEALQNLLDNVVQHAYEDQDEISLTVRFSIESRQLQIDVEDAGLPFDFSRFMREPIHNKEHPSGFFRIYNLVDRFWFTILHNKGKRFSVIQSFVQSYDVKAAKLSTHIANKSEVLEHLIVRSFKVGDGDGIAKLIYKNYDYTYFKSQFYEPEKIRTLNLNGQIHSIIAEYKGRPVGHFGLVMSSNSDVAEIGIAAVDPDFKKMGIMNKMFDYLILKAKALKLRAFYGEAIMLHPYSQKANLAHGMIETAIILGEVPATTEIEHKIKTQQRSGSMVAFLVFDRSARYITHSKRYHSMIYQVYHKAQIAMLDQPPLKPTRKTLSYHTNSINDTAVIIIEENVSKQELLTTLDELYTEHCEMIYADINLHHIDALDKLISLLNRHGFFYCGVMLFYYHNEDYLRLQRKNSKYVEEDHLVSYSSDAKKILDFIIEDERRIRE
;
A
#
# COMPACT_ATOMS: atom_id res chain seq x y z
N MET A 1 2.45 -5.07 -18.68
CA MET A 1 3.38 -5.66 -19.65
C MET A 1 4.76 -5.10 -19.45
N ARG A 2 5.73 -6.00 -19.35
CA ARG A 2 7.13 -5.72 -19.02
C ARG A 2 8.00 -6.59 -19.91
N ASP A 3 9.00 -5.98 -20.55
CA ASP A 3 10.10 -6.73 -21.17
C ASP A 3 11.26 -6.78 -20.20
N ILE A 4 11.94 -7.93 -20.16
CA ILE A 4 13.04 -8.18 -19.25
C ILE A 4 14.22 -8.71 -20.05
N ILE A 5 15.36 -8.04 -19.93
CA ILE A 5 16.65 -8.51 -20.44
C ILE A 5 17.53 -8.76 -19.23
N THR A 6 18.03 -9.98 -19.05
CA THR A 6 18.92 -10.35 -17.95
C THR A 6 20.26 -10.79 -18.51
N ILE A 7 21.34 -10.22 -17.98
CA ILE A 7 22.73 -10.51 -18.36
C ILE A 7 23.46 -10.91 -17.09
N THR A 8 24.06 -12.10 -17.08
CA THR A 8 24.91 -12.58 -15.98
C THR A 8 26.33 -12.75 -16.50
N ILE A 9 27.28 -12.16 -15.80
CA ILE A 9 28.70 -12.20 -16.14
C ILE A 9 29.52 -12.61 -14.92
N THR A 10 30.62 -13.31 -15.18
CA THR A 10 31.57 -13.75 -14.13
C THR A 10 32.94 -13.11 -14.23
N ASN A 11 33.12 -12.18 -15.18
CA ASN A 11 34.38 -11.49 -15.44
C ASN A 11 34.11 -10.12 -16.06
N GLN A 12 34.90 -9.11 -15.69
CA GLN A 12 34.72 -7.73 -16.16
C GLN A 12 34.93 -7.53 -17.65
N THR A 13 35.68 -8.42 -18.31
CA THR A 13 35.86 -8.38 -19.77
C THR A 13 34.55 -8.42 -20.52
N TYR A 14 33.44 -8.88 -19.91
CA TYR A 14 32.10 -8.91 -20.50
C TYR A 14 31.24 -7.68 -20.18
N PHE A 15 31.77 -6.64 -19.53
CA PHE A 15 31.02 -5.39 -19.25
C PHE A 15 30.49 -4.74 -20.52
N TYR A 16 31.20 -4.88 -21.65
CA TYR A 16 30.73 -4.37 -22.93
C TYR A 16 29.35 -4.94 -23.32
N VAL A 17 29.00 -6.17 -22.95
CA VAL A 17 27.69 -6.77 -23.27
C VAL A 17 26.57 -6.03 -22.52
N ILE A 18 26.82 -5.65 -21.27
CA ILE A 18 25.91 -4.84 -20.46
C ILE A 18 25.77 -3.45 -21.08
N HIS A 19 26.90 -2.82 -21.42
CA HIS A 19 26.92 -1.50 -22.03
C HIS A 19 26.24 -1.46 -23.40
N ASP A 20 26.50 -2.41 -24.28
CA ASP A 20 25.90 -2.48 -25.62
C ASP A 20 24.39 -2.68 -25.54
N THR A 21 23.93 -3.57 -24.65
CA THR A 21 22.50 -3.76 -24.38
C THR A 21 21.86 -2.47 -23.86
N TYR A 22 22.53 -1.81 -22.91
CA TYR A 22 22.06 -0.55 -22.36
C TYR A 22 22.01 0.57 -23.43
N GLN A 23 23.03 0.69 -24.29
CA GLN A 23 23.05 1.64 -25.39
C GLN A 23 21.94 1.38 -26.40
N HIS A 24 21.65 0.12 -26.71
CA HIS A 24 20.51 -0.24 -27.54
C HIS A 24 19.18 0.21 -26.91
N LEU A 25 19.02 0.05 -25.60
CA LEU A 25 17.84 0.53 -24.88
C LEU A 25 17.75 2.07 -24.89
N LEU A 26 18.86 2.77 -24.68
CA LEU A 26 18.90 4.24 -24.72
C LEU A 26 18.40 4.82 -26.04
N GLN A 27 18.70 4.16 -27.16
CA GLN A 27 18.28 4.60 -28.49
C GLN A 27 16.78 4.47 -28.74
N ASN A 28 16.11 3.55 -28.03
CA ASN A 28 14.71 3.20 -28.28
C ASN A 28 13.74 3.74 -27.22
N LEU A 29 14.23 4.16 -26.06
CA LEU A 29 13.40 4.59 -24.93
C LEU A 29 13.32 6.12 -24.80
N PRO A 30 12.15 6.68 -24.40
CA PRO A 30 11.95 8.13 -24.20
C PRO A 30 12.58 8.65 -22.90
N LEU A 31 13.90 8.59 -22.81
CA LEU A 31 14.64 9.05 -21.66
C LEU A 31 14.88 10.55 -21.72
N LYS A 32 14.53 11.26 -20.63
CA LYS A 32 14.70 12.72 -20.54
C LYS A 32 16.18 13.13 -20.49
N ASN A 33 17.00 12.34 -19.81
CA ASN A 33 18.43 12.59 -19.64
C ASN A 33 19.21 11.26 -19.72
N PRO A 34 19.50 10.75 -20.93
CA PRO A 34 20.21 9.48 -21.12
C PRO A 34 21.65 9.54 -20.60
N GLU A 35 22.30 10.72 -20.61
CA GLU A 35 23.66 10.91 -20.10
C GLU A 35 23.72 10.68 -18.59
N ALA A 36 22.78 11.28 -17.83
CA ALA A 36 22.72 11.08 -16.38
C ALA A 36 22.49 9.62 -16.00
N LEU A 37 21.61 8.91 -16.72
CA LEU A 37 21.38 7.49 -16.47
C LEU A 37 22.62 6.64 -16.82
N THR A 38 23.38 7.05 -17.84
CA THR A 38 24.63 6.37 -18.23
C THR A 38 25.68 6.53 -17.15
N GLU A 39 25.86 7.75 -16.65
CA GLU A 39 26.73 8.04 -15.53
C GLU A 39 26.30 7.24 -14.28
N ALA A 40 25.00 7.14 -14.02
CA ALA A 40 24.47 6.38 -12.88
C ALA A 40 24.78 4.88 -12.99
N LEU A 41 24.56 4.26 -14.16
CA LEU A 41 24.87 2.85 -14.39
C LEU A 41 26.38 2.58 -14.26
N GLN A 42 27.22 3.45 -14.80
CA GLN A 42 28.66 3.28 -14.73
C GLN A 42 29.16 3.39 -13.28
N ASN A 43 28.75 4.44 -12.56
CA ASN A 43 29.06 4.57 -11.14
C ASN A 43 28.57 3.34 -10.36
N LEU A 44 27.38 2.82 -10.67
CA LEU A 44 26.84 1.66 -9.98
C LEU A 44 27.71 0.42 -10.18
N LEU A 45 28.06 0.09 -11.43
CA LEU A 45 28.88 -1.08 -11.75
C LEU A 45 30.28 -0.96 -11.13
N ASP A 46 30.91 0.21 -11.24
CA ASP A 46 32.25 0.46 -10.68
C ASP A 46 32.25 0.32 -9.16
N ASN A 47 31.23 0.88 -8.48
CA ASN A 47 31.12 0.76 -7.02
C ASN A 47 30.84 -0.68 -6.58
N VAL A 48 29.99 -1.41 -7.29
CA VAL A 48 29.72 -2.83 -6.97
C VAL A 48 30.99 -3.64 -7.10
N VAL A 49 31.73 -3.49 -8.19
CA VAL A 49 33.03 -4.15 -8.39
C VAL A 49 33.99 -3.81 -7.25
N GLN A 50 34.21 -2.52 -7.00
CA GLN A 50 35.21 -2.04 -6.07
C GLN A 50 34.97 -2.51 -4.63
N HIS A 51 33.71 -2.66 -4.24
CA HIS A 51 33.32 -2.95 -2.86
C HIS A 51 32.90 -4.39 -2.60
N ALA A 52 32.51 -5.14 -3.63
CA ALA A 52 32.03 -6.51 -3.48
C ALA A 52 33.08 -7.58 -3.81
N TYR A 53 34.14 -7.26 -4.55
CA TYR A 53 35.11 -8.25 -5.02
C TYR A 53 36.54 -7.83 -4.72
N GLU A 54 37.33 -8.76 -4.16
CA GLU A 54 38.77 -8.56 -3.90
C GLU A 54 39.57 -8.67 -5.20
N ASP A 55 39.25 -9.67 -6.02
CA ASP A 55 39.74 -9.79 -7.39
C ASP A 55 38.72 -9.23 -8.36
N GLN A 56 39.12 -8.19 -9.09
CA GLN A 56 38.27 -7.52 -10.06
C GLN A 56 37.98 -8.41 -11.28
N ASP A 57 38.81 -9.41 -11.57
CA ASP A 57 38.61 -10.31 -12.70
C ASP A 57 37.71 -11.53 -12.37
N GLU A 58 37.41 -11.79 -11.09
CA GLU A 58 36.57 -12.89 -10.63
C GLU A 58 35.31 -12.36 -9.92
N ILE A 59 34.31 -11.98 -10.72
CA ILE A 59 33.05 -11.40 -10.25
C ILE A 59 31.88 -12.37 -10.44
N SER A 60 30.71 -12.04 -9.89
CA SER A 60 29.45 -12.74 -10.18
C SER A 60 28.30 -11.75 -10.15
N LEU A 61 28.07 -11.12 -11.30
CA LEU A 61 27.21 -9.96 -11.42
C LEU A 61 26.09 -10.23 -12.42
N THR A 62 24.85 -9.94 -12.01
CA THR A 62 23.66 -10.05 -12.86
C THR A 62 23.01 -8.68 -13.02
N VAL A 63 22.94 -8.19 -14.25
CA VAL A 63 22.22 -6.96 -14.59
C VAL A 63 20.89 -7.31 -15.24
N ARG A 64 19.79 -6.78 -14.71
CA ARG A 64 18.45 -6.93 -15.26
C ARG A 64 17.89 -5.58 -15.70
N PHE A 65 17.65 -5.43 -16.99
CA PHE A 65 16.89 -4.31 -17.56
C PHE A 65 15.42 -4.69 -17.64
N SER A 66 14.58 -3.86 -17.05
CA SER A 66 13.13 -4.06 -17.00
C SER A 66 12.46 -2.85 -17.62
N ILE A 67 11.89 -3.06 -18.80
CA ILE A 67 11.22 -2.02 -19.57
C ILE A 67 9.72 -2.12 -19.32
N GLU A 68 9.15 -1.02 -18.85
CA GLU A 68 7.72 -0.86 -18.67
C GLU A 68 7.21 0.32 -19.49
N SER A 69 5.88 0.46 -19.49
CA SER A 69 5.21 1.52 -20.25
C SER A 69 5.69 2.94 -19.92
N ARG A 70 6.28 3.18 -18.73
CA ARG A 70 6.69 4.51 -18.27
C ARG A 70 7.98 4.54 -17.49
N GLN A 71 8.78 3.49 -17.54
CA GLN A 71 10.06 3.49 -16.86
C GLN A 71 11.00 2.44 -17.42
N LEU A 72 12.28 2.70 -17.22
CA LEU A 72 13.35 1.71 -17.25
C LEU A 72 13.80 1.48 -15.80
N GLN A 73 13.75 0.23 -15.36
CA GLN A 73 14.40 -0.20 -14.12
C GLN A 73 15.64 -1.03 -14.47
N ILE A 74 16.75 -0.73 -13.81
CA ILE A 74 18.02 -1.46 -13.93
C ILE A 74 18.33 -2.03 -12.56
N ASP A 75 18.31 -3.35 -12.43
CA ASP A 75 18.77 -4.04 -11.24
C ASP A 75 20.19 -4.57 -11.46
N VAL A 76 21.10 -4.27 -10.54
CA VAL A 76 22.43 -4.88 -10.47
C VAL A 76 22.48 -5.78 -9.24
N GLU A 77 22.55 -7.08 -9.45
CA GLU A 77 22.64 -8.10 -8.41
C GLU A 77 24.06 -8.66 -8.36
N ASP A 78 24.61 -8.79 -7.16
CA ASP A 78 25.95 -9.32 -6.96
C ASP A 78 25.98 -10.25 -5.74
N ALA A 79 26.80 -11.30 -5.81
CA ALA A 79 27.02 -12.27 -4.74
C ALA A 79 28.37 -12.08 -4.02
N GLY A 80 28.98 -10.90 -4.15
CA GLY A 80 30.26 -10.59 -3.52
C GLY A 80 30.14 -10.28 -2.03
N LEU A 81 31.22 -9.75 -1.44
CA LEU A 81 31.35 -9.46 -0.02
C LEU A 81 30.15 -8.67 0.54
N PRO A 82 29.65 -9.03 1.73
CA PRO A 82 28.66 -8.22 2.43
C PRO A 82 29.20 -6.82 2.72
N PHE A 83 28.35 -5.81 2.53
CA PHE A 83 28.71 -4.41 2.76
C PHE A 83 27.55 -3.68 3.46
N ASP A 84 27.87 -2.89 4.48
CA ASP A 84 26.87 -2.10 5.22
C ASP A 84 26.54 -0.80 4.48
N PHE A 85 25.44 -0.83 3.73
CA PHE A 85 24.91 0.34 3.00
C PHE A 85 24.10 1.31 3.86
N SER A 86 23.79 0.97 5.12
CA SER A 86 22.91 1.78 5.96
C SER A 86 23.47 3.19 6.21
N ARG A 87 24.81 3.34 6.21
CA ARG A 87 25.49 4.63 6.33
C ARG A 87 25.18 5.59 5.17
N PHE A 88 25.03 5.08 3.95
CA PHE A 88 24.71 5.88 2.76
C PHE A 88 23.22 6.23 2.64
N MET A 89 22.35 5.54 3.39
CA MET A 89 20.89 5.80 3.44
C MET A 89 20.48 6.78 4.54
N ARG A 90 21.29 6.93 5.59
CA ARG A 90 20.97 7.75 6.77
C ARG A 90 21.33 9.23 6.62
N GLU A 91 22.07 9.59 5.57
CA GLU A 91 22.37 10.99 5.28
C GLU A 91 21.19 11.64 4.54
N PRO A 92 20.63 12.75 5.04
CA PRO A 92 19.52 13.41 4.38
C PRO A 92 19.93 13.91 2.98
N ILE A 93 19.09 13.61 1.99
CA ILE A 93 19.22 13.92 0.54
C ILE A 93 19.45 15.43 0.27
N HIS A 94 19.34 16.29 1.28
CA HIS A 94 19.52 17.73 1.15
C HIS A 94 20.98 18.22 1.10
N ASN A 95 21.99 17.36 1.34
CA ASN A 95 23.39 17.73 1.11
C ASN A 95 23.79 17.49 -0.36
N LYS A 96 23.65 18.53 -1.19
CA LYS A 96 23.97 18.54 -2.63
C LYS A 96 25.48 18.46 -2.98
N GLU A 97 26.36 18.22 -2.01
CA GLU A 97 27.82 18.40 -2.15
C GLU A 97 28.65 17.10 -2.13
N HIS A 98 28.06 15.92 -2.38
CA HIS A 98 28.84 14.69 -2.53
C HIS A 98 29.15 14.40 -4.01
N PRO A 99 30.42 14.52 -4.46
CA PRO A 99 30.76 14.53 -5.89
C PRO A 99 30.93 13.15 -6.54
N SER A 100 30.78 12.03 -5.82
CA SER A 100 31.08 10.69 -6.36
C SER A 100 30.33 9.53 -5.67
N GLY A 101 30.36 8.34 -6.30
CA GLY A 101 29.84 7.09 -5.74
C GLY A 101 28.31 6.99 -5.71
N PHE A 102 27.77 6.20 -4.78
CA PHE A 102 26.31 6.00 -4.64
C PHE A 102 25.52 7.30 -4.41
N PHE A 103 26.09 8.29 -3.73
CA PHE A 103 25.45 9.61 -3.53
C PHE A 103 25.23 10.36 -4.85
N ARG A 104 26.14 10.17 -5.81
CA ARG A 104 25.99 10.76 -7.14
C ARG A 104 24.79 10.16 -7.87
N ILE A 105 24.57 8.85 -7.75
CA ILE A 105 23.45 8.13 -8.38
C ILE A 105 22.10 8.74 -7.96
N TYR A 106 21.91 9.06 -6.67
CA TYR A 106 20.67 9.68 -6.17
C TYR A 106 20.32 11.01 -6.86
N ASN A 107 21.31 11.76 -7.34
CA ASN A 107 21.11 13.03 -8.05
C ASN A 107 20.85 12.85 -9.56
N LEU A 108 21.12 11.66 -10.09
CA LEU A 108 21.08 11.37 -11.53
C LEU A 108 19.79 10.68 -11.97
N VAL A 109 19.10 10.00 -11.04
CA VAL A 109 17.98 9.11 -11.37
C VAL A 109 16.76 9.44 -10.53
N ASP A 110 15.57 9.04 -11.00
CA ASP A 110 14.32 9.35 -10.29
C ASP A 110 14.22 8.61 -8.96
N ARG A 111 14.70 7.36 -8.90
CA ARG A 111 14.76 6.55 -7.68
C ARG A 111 15.96 5.61 -7.71
N PHE A 112 16.59 5.46 -6.56
CA PHE A 112 17.67 4.51 -6.31
C PHE A 112 17.47 3.89 -4.93
N TRP A 113 17.62 2.58 -4.81
CA TRP A 113 17.61 1.88 -3.52
C TRP A 113 18.38 0.57 -3.62
N PHE A 114 18.67 -0.03 -2.47
CA PHE A 114 19.30 -1.35 -2.39
C PHE A 114 18.39 -2.34 -1.67
N THR A 115 18.68 -3.63 -1.82
CA THR A 115 17.92 -4.71 -1.21
C THR A 115 18.85 -5.90 -0.93
N ILE A 116 18.86 -6.41 0.30
CA ILE A 116 19.64 -7.61 0.67
C ILE A 116 18.88 -8.85 0.17
N LEU A 117 19.51 -9.70 -0.63
CA LEU A 117 18.92 -10.95 -1.16
C LEU A 117 19.29 -12.18 -0.32
N HIS A 118 19.73 -11.98 0.93
CA HIS A 118 20.15 -13.02 1.87
C HIS A 118 21.24 -13.91 1.23
N ASN A 119 20.96 -15.22 1.10
CA ASN A 119 21.90 -16.20 0.53
C ASN A 119 22.18 -16.02 -0.96
N LYS A 120 21.51 -15.07 -1.64
CA LYS A 120 21.74 -14.72 -3.05
C LYS A 120 22.54 -13.43 -3.23
N GLY A 121 23.05 -12.84 -2.15
CA GLY A 121 23.83 -11.61 -2.18
C GLY A 121 22.97 -10.36 -2.02
N LYS A 122 23.14 -9.37 -2.89
CA LYS A 122 22.51 -8.04 -2.79
C LYS A 122 22.08 -7.52 -4.15
N ARG A 123 21.13 -6.59 -4.16
CA ARG A 123 20.59 -5.92 -5.34
C ARG A 123 20.61 -4.41 -5.17
N PHE A 124 21.01 -3.70 -6.21
CA PHE A 124 20.83 -2.27 -6.36
C PHE A 124 19.84 -2.01 -7.50
N SER A 125 18.91 -1.09 -7.29
CA SER A 125 17.84 -0.83 -8.25
C SER A 125 17.81 0.65 -8.59
N VAL A 126 18.04 0.95 -9.86
CA VAL A 126 17.94 2.29 -10.46
C VAL A 126 16.66 2.35 -11.27
N ILE A 127 15.85 3.39 -11.06
CA ILE A 127 14.67 3.67 -11.90
C ILE A 127 14.80 5.04 -12.56
N GLN A 128 14.55 5.05 -13.86
CA GLN A 128 14.30 6.26 -14.63
C GLN A 128 12.90 6.21 -15.26
N SER A 129 12.07 7.22 -14.99
CA SER A 129 10.72 7.33 -15.55
C SER A 129 10.73 8.04 -16.89
N PHE A 130 9.78 7.66 -17.74
CA PHE A 130 9.48 8.31 -19.00
C PHE A 130 8.38 9.35 -18.83
N VAL A 131 8.46 10.44 -19.58
CA VAL A 131 7.37 11.42 -19.67
C VAL A 131 6.26 10.88 -20.58
N GLN A 132 6.64 10.29 -21.71
CA GLN A 132 5.73 9.68 -22.67
C GLN A 132 5.62 8.19 -22.41
N SER A 133 4.44 7.62 -22.61
CA SER A 133 4.32 6.16 -22.50
C SER A 133 5.00 5.49 -23.69
N TYR A 134 5.72 4.41 -23.42
CA TYR A 134 6.34 3.53 -24.40
C TYR A 134 5.51 2.26 -24.51
N ASP A 135 5.07 1.90 -25.71
CA ASP A 135 4.48 0.60 -25.99
C ASP A 135 5.60 -0.42 -26.12
N VAL A 136 5.73 -1.26 -25.09
CA VAL A 136 6.75 -2.30 -25.00
C VAL A 136 6.65 -3.30 -26.17
N LYS A 137 5.43 -3.71 -26.56
CA LYS A 137 5.24 -4.71 -27.63
C LYS A 137 5.52 -4.14 -29.01
N ALA A 138 5.08 -2.90 -29.24
CA ALA A 138 5.27 -2.24 -30.54
C ALA A 138 6.66 -1.58 -30.68
N ALA A 139 7.45 -1.56 -29.59
CA ALA A 139 8.71 -0.85 -29.46
C ALA A 139 8.62 0.61 -29.93
N LYS A 140 7.55 1.31 -29.52
CA LYS A 140 7.22 2.66 -30.03
C LYS A 140 6.69 3.57 -28.93
N LEU A 141 6.95 4.87 -29.10
CA LEU A 141 6.31 5.90 -28.29
C LEU A 141 4.81 5.95 -28.54
N SER A 142 4.04 6.06 -27.45
CA SER A 142 2.64 6.41 -27.52
C SER A 142 2.54 7.80 -28.12
N THR A 143 1.86 7.91 -29.26
CA THR A 143 1.61 9.16 -29.97
C THR A 143 0.61 10.07 -29.23
N HIS A 144 -0.02 9.56 -28.18
CA HIS A 144 -0.99 10.30 -27.38
C HIS A 144 -0.33 10.99 -26.17
N ILE A 145 0.17 12.20 -26.37
CA ILE A 145 0.41 13.14 -25.26
C ILE A 145 -0.90 13.89 -25.04
N ALA A 146 -1.74 13.37 -24.14
CA ALA A 146 -2.98 14.05 -23.82
C ALA A 146 -2.66 15.40 -23.13
N ASN A 147 -3.11 16.51 -23.72
CA ASN A 147 -2.87 17.83 -23.16
C ASN A 147 -3.72 17.99 -21.89
N LYS A 148 -3.08 18.21 -20.74
CA LYS A 148 -3.77 18.29 -19.44
C LYS A 148 -4.94 19.27 -19.45
N SER A 149 -4.79 20.47 -20.02
CA SER A 149 -5.86 21.48 -20.00
C SER A 149 -7.06 21.03 -20.83
N GLU A 150 -6.82 20.51 -22.03
CA GLU A 150 -7.88 20.01 -22.92
C GLU A 150 -8.57 18.78 -22.33
N VAL A 151 -7.80 17.87 -21.72
CA VAL A 151 -8.34 16.70 -21.04
C VAL A 151 -9.28 17.12 -19.93
N LEU A 152 -8.83 18.02 -19.06
CA LEU A 152 -9.60 18.44 -17.90
C LEU A 152 -10.84 19.25 -18.26
N GLU A 153 -10.82 19.99 -19.38
CA GLU A 153 -11.97 20.72 -19.91
C GLU A 153 -13.08 19.77 -20.40
N HIS A 154 -12.71 18.63 -21.00
CA HIS A 154 -13.64 17.65 -21.56
C HIS A 154 -13.83 16.40 -20.67
N LEU A 155 -13.29 16.42 -19.45
CA LEU A 155 -13.40 15.31 -18.51
C LEU A 155 -14.77 15.28 -17.85
N ILE A 156 -15.47 14.16 -17.97
CA ILE A 156 -16.75 13.94 -17.31
C ILE A 156 -16.52 12.93 -16.18
N VAL A 157 -16.82 13.33 -14.94
CA VAL A 157 -16.84 12.42 -13.79
C VAL A 157 -18.27 12.05 -13.48
N ARG A 158 -18.58 10.74 -13.46
CA ARG A 158 -19.94 10.22 -13.34
C ARG A 158 -20.00 8.88 -12.61
N SER A 159 -21.20 8.48 -12.20
CA SER A 159 -21.47 7.12 -11.73
C SER A 159 -21.36 6.10 -12.88
N PHE A 160 -21.16 4.84 -12.52
CA PHE A 160 -21.19 3.67 -13.41
C PHE A 160 -22.43 3.63 -14.32
N LYS A 161 -22.23 3.22 -15.57
CA LYS A 161 -23.28 2.82 -16.52
C LYS A 161 -23.01 1.41 -17.05
N VAL A 162 -24.07 0.71 -17.42
CA VAL A 162 -23.94 -0.59 -18.11
C VAL A 162 -23.09 -0.39 -19.37
N GLY A 163 -22.04 -1.19 -19.52
CA GLY A 163 -21.03 -1.06 -20.57
C GLY A 163 -19.66 -0.58 -20.07
N ASP A 164 -19.57 0.01 -18.88
CA ASP A 164 -18.27 0.48 -18.34
C ASP A 164 -17.33 -0.66 -17.90
N GLY A 165 -17.85 -1.87 -17.68
CA GLY A 165 -17.09 -3.01 -17.15
C GLY A 165 -15.81 -3.32 -17.95
N ASP A 166 -15.88 -3.27 -19.28
CA ASP A 166 -14.73 -3.48 -20.17
C ASP A 166 -13.66 -2.38 -19.98
N GLY A 167 -14.10 -1.12 -19.88
CA GLY A 167 -13.19 0.01 -19.64
C GLY A 167 -12.50 -0.08 -18.28
N ILE A 168 -13.22 -0.50 -17.23
CA ILE A 168 -12.67 -0.67 -15.88
C ILE A 168 -11.64 -1.81 -15.89
N ALA A 169 -11.97 -2.98 -16.45
CA ALA A 169 -11.04 -4.10 -16.51
C ALA A 169 -9.75 -3.74 -17.26
N LYS A 170 -9.86 -3.02 -18.38
CA LYS A 170 -8.70 -2.50 -19.13
C LYS A 170 -7.89 -1.48 -18.33
N LEU A 171 -8.53 -0.61 -17.54
CA LEU A 171 -7.83 0.35 -16.68
C LEU A 171 -7.02 -0.35 -15.59
N ILE A 172 -7.60 -1.37 -14.94
CA ILE A 172 -6.91 -2.18 -13.94
C ILE A 172 -5.73 -2.91 -14.58
N TYR A 173 -5.95 -3.58 -15.71
CA TYR A 173 -4.89 -4.25 -16.48
C TYR A 173 -3.75 -3.30 -16.88
N LYS A 174 -4.05 -2.09 -17.34
CA LYS A 174 -3.01 -1.10 -17.71
C LYS A 174 -2.17 -0.63 -16.52
N ASN A 175 -2.70 -0.68 -15.29
CA ASN A 175 -2.00 -0.23 -14.09
C ASN A 175 -1.29 -1.37 -13.35
N TYR A 176 -1.80 -2.60 -13.44
CA TYR A 176 -1.39 -3.73 -12.61
C TYR A 176 -1.14 -5.02 -13.38
N ASP A 177 -1.26 -5.04 -14.72
CA ASP A 177 -1.22 -6.25 -15.54
C ASP A 177 -2.20 -7.32 -15.01
N TYR A 178 -1.73 -8.46 -14.52
CA TYR A 178 -2.52 -9.46 -13.79
C TYR A 178 -2.13 -9.59 -12.31
N THR A 179 -1.39 -8.62 -11.75
CA THR A 179 -0.91 -8.67 -10.36
C THR A 179 -1.86 -8.02 -9.35
N TYR A 180 -2.93 -7.36 -9.79
CA TYR A 180 -3.96 -6.86 -8.88
C TYR A 180 -4.67 -8.02 -8.15
N PHE A 181 -4.62 -8.00 -6.82
CA PHE A 181 -5.08 -9.11 -5.97
C PHE A 181 -6.60 -9.35 -6.03
N LYS A 182 -7.42 -8.32 -6.30
CA LYS A 182 -8.87 -8.46 -6.50
C LYS A 182 -9.13 -8.89 -7.96
N SER A 183 -8.86 -10.16 -8.28
CA SER A 183 -8.89 -10.70 -9.66
C SER A 183 -10.25 -10.54 -10.35
N GLN A 184 -11.35 -10.44 -9.61
CA GLN A 184 -12.69 -10.18 -10.14
C GLN A 184 -12.80 -8.88 -10.95
N PHE A 185 -11.86 -7.94 -10.79
CA PHE A 185 -11.83 -6.70 -11.58
C PHE A 185 -11.14 -6.86 -12.94
N TYR A 186 -10.73 -8.07 -13.32
CA TYR A 186 -10.40 -8.41 -14.70
C TYR A 186 -11.59 -8.95 -15.49
N GLU A 187 -12.74 -9.17 -14.83
CA GLU A 187 -13.94 -9.76 -15.43
C GLU A 187 -15.06 -8.70 -15.59
N PRO A 188 -15.28 -8.15 -16.80
CA PRO A 188 -16.28 -7.09 -17.03
C PRO A 188 -17.68 -7.40 -16.51
N GLU A 189 -18.17 -8.64 -16.69
CA GLU A 189 -19.48 -9.06 -16.21
C GLU A 189 -19.56 -9.11 -14.68
N LYS A 190 -18.46 -9.46 -14.00
CA LYS A 190 -18.42 -9.46 -12.54
C LYS A 190 -18.45 -8.04 -12.00
N ILE A 191 -17.68 -7.12 -12.60
CA ILE A 191 -17.71 -5.69 -12.28
C ILE A 191 -19.13 -5.12 -12.45
N ARG A 192 -19.79 -5.47 -13.56
CA ARG A 192 -21.17 -5.08 -13.83
C ARG A 192 -22.12 -5.61 -12.76
N THR A 193 -22.02 -6.89 -12.43
CA THR A 193 -22.88 -7.53 -11.41
C THR A 193 -22.70 -6.87 -10.05
N LEU A 194 -21.46 -6.61 -9.62
CA LEU A 194 -21.16 -5.96 -8.34
C LEU A 194 -21.76 -4.54 -8.27
N ASN A 195 -21.71 -3.78 -9.37
CA ASN A 195 -22.32 -2.45 -9.45
C ASN A 195 -23.85 -2.50 -9.45
N LEU A 196 -24.45 -3.43 -10.20
CA LEU A 196 -25.90 -3.57 -10.28
C LEU A 196 -26.52 -4.05 -8.96
N ASN A 197 -25.80 -4.88 -8.21
CA ASN A 197 -26.21 -5.36 -6.89
C ASN A 197 -25.94 -4.36 -5.76
N GLY A 198 -25.35 -3.19 -6.06
CA GLY A 198 -24.99 -2.19 -5.05
C GLY A 198 -23.88 -2.63 -4.11
N GLN A 199 -23.16 -3.72 -4.40
CA GLN A 199 -21.99 -4.14 -3.62
C GLN A 199 -20.80 -3.20 -3.84
N ILE A 200 -20.77 -2.55 -5.01
CA ILE A 200 -19.80 -1.51 -5.35
C ILE A 200 -20.53 -0.35 -6.00
N HIS A 201 -20.10 0.87 -5.72
CA HIS A 201 -20.45 2.04 -6.50
C HIS A 201 -19.21 2.60 -7.20
N SER A 202 -19.05 2.27 -8.48
CA SER A 202 -17.94 2.75 -9.30
C SER A 202 -18.17 4.19 -9.78
N ILE A 203 -17.15 5.02 -9.61
CA ILE A 203 -17.03 6.37 -10.16
C ILE A 203 -16.08 6.31 -11.36
N ILE A 204 -16.51 6.87 -12.49
CA ILE A 204 -15.80 6.83 -13.76
C ILE A 204 -15.41 8.25 -14.16
N ALA A 205 -14.13 8.44 -14.44
CA ALA A 205 -13.67 9.56 -15.23
C ALA A 205 -13.67 9.16 -16.70
N GLU A 206 -14.48 9.82 -17.51
CA GLU A 206 -14.63 9.60 -18.94
C GLU A 206 -14.06 10.79 -19.71
N TYR A 207 -13.31 10.50 -20.77
CA TYR A 207 -12.81 11.50 -21.70
C TYR A 207 -12.98 10.98 -23.13
N LYS A 208 -13.62 11.78 -23.98
CA LYS A 208 -13.98 11.43 -25.38
C LYS A 208 -14.68 10.07 -25.49
N GLY A 209 -15.64 9.80 -24.61
CA GLY A 209 -16.43 8.56 -24.61
C GLY A 209 -15.72 7.34 -24.02
N ARG A 210 -14.45 7.47 -23.58
CA ARG A 210 -13.66 6.36 -23.02
C ARG A 210 -13.41 6.55 -21.52
N PRO A 211 -13.58 5.50 -20.69
CA PRO A 211 -13.08 5.48 -19.32
C PRO A 211 -11.55 5.69 -19.28
N VAL A 212 -11.12 6.74 -18.58
CA VAL A 212 -9.71 7.09 -18.33
C VAL A 212 -9.35 7.07 -16.84
N GLY A 213 -10.35 6.89 -15.96
CA GLY A 213 -10.14 6.64 -14.54
C GLY A 213 -11.32 5.91 -13.92
N HIS A 214 -11.02 5.17 -12.86
CA HIS A 214 -11.98 4.44 -12.04
C HIS A 214 -11.63 4.61 -10.56
N PHE A 215 -12.66 4.76 -9.73
CA PHE A 215 -12.54 4.72 -8.28
C PHE A 215 -13.81 4.12 -7.67
N GLY A 216 -13.70 3.13 -6.78
CA GLY A 216 -14.84 2.41 -6.23
C GLY A 216 -15.09 2.67 -4.75
N LEU A 217 -16.37 2.75 -4.38
CA LEU A 217 -16.86 2.51 -3.02
C LEU A 217 -17.28 1.05 -2.92
N VAL A 218 -16.59 0.25 -2.12
CA VAL A 218 -16.96 -1.14 -1.83
C VAL A 218 -17.78 -1.16 -0.55
N MET A 219 -19.04 -1.57 -0.65
CA MET A 219 -19.98 -1.48 0.46
C MET A 219 -19.71 -2.59 1.48
N SER A 220 -19.73 -2.24 2.77
CA SER A 220 -19.79 -3.23 3.84
C SER A 220 -21.12 -4.01 3.76
N SER A 221 -21.09 -5.30 4.05
CA SER A 221 -22.28 -6.16 3.97
C SER A 221 -23.22 -5.98 5.16
N ASN A 222 -22.74 -5.45 6.28
CA ASN A 222 -23.47 -5.36 7.55
C ASN A 222 -23.36 -3.99 8.24
N SER A 223 -22.90 -2.96 7.53
CA SER A 223 -22.74 -1.61 8.07
C SER A 223 -22.90 -0.54 6.99
N ASP A 224 -23.31 0.66 7.38
CA ASP A 224 -23.51 1.81 6.49
C ASP A 224 -22.18 2.55 6.24
N VAL A 225 -21.11 1.78 5.97
CA VAL A 225 -19.79 2.26 5.57
C VAL A 225 -19.31 1.57 4.30
N ALA A 226 -18.35 2.20 3.64
CA ALA A 226 -17.69 1.65 2.48
C ALA A 226 -16.16 1.78 2.57
N GLU A 227 -15.45 0.85 1.96
CA GLU A 227 -14.02 0.96 1.66
C GLU A 227 -13.87 1.74 0.34
N ILE A 228 -13.03 2.78 0.31
CA ILE A 228 -12.56 3.36 -0.94
C ILE A 228 -11.42 2.52 -1.49
N GLY A 229 -11.54 2.10 -2.74
CA GLY A 229 -10.55 1.21 -3.34
C GLY A 229 -10.68 1.11 -4.85
N ILE A 230 -9.90 0.19 -5.43
CA ILE A 230 -9.91 -0.10 -6.87
C ILE A 230 -9.60 1.19 -7.67
N ALA A 231 -8.70 2.00 -7.15
CA ALA A 231 -8.35 3.29 -7.72
C ALA A 231 -7.38 3.09 -8.90
N ALA A 232 -7.79 3.52 -10.09
CA ALA A 232 -6.94 3.47 -11.28
C ALA A 232 -7.15 4.71 -12.15
N VAL A 233 -6.05 5.27 -12.66
CA VAL A 233 -6.08 6.26 -13.74
C VAL A 233 -5.26 5.66 -14.88
N ASP A 234 -5.77 5.76 -16.11
CA ASP A 234 -5.01 5.35 -17.28
C ASP A 234 -3.62 6.02 -17.22
N PRO A 235 -2.52 5.26 -17.41
CA PRO A 235 -1.17 5.81 -17.36
C PRO A 235 -1.05 7.12 -18.14
N ASP A 236 -1.63 7.21 -19.34
CA ASP A 236 -1.59 8.40 -20.20
C ASP A 236 -2.22 9.67 -19.63
N PHE A 237 -3.01 9.51 -18.56
CA PHE A 237 -3.77 10.57 -17.91
C PHE A 237 -3.33 10.82 -16.45
N LYS A 238 -2.29 10.12 -15.97
CA LYS A 238 -1.71 10.33 -14.63
C LYS A 238 -1.14 11.74 -14.47
N LYS A 239 -1.07 12.21 -13.21
CA LYS A 239 -0.59 13.55 -12.81
C LYS A 239 -1.41 14.74 -13.36
N MET A 240 -2.58 14.48 -13.97
CA MET A 240 -3.50 15.53 -14.42
C MET A 240 -4.49 15.98 -13.33
N GLY A 241 -4.57 15.29 -12.18
CA GLY A 241 -5.51 15.61 -11.11
C GLY A 241 -6.87 14.91 -11.23
N ILE A 242 -7.01 13.95 -12.15
CA ILE A 242 -8.24 13.17 -12.36
C ILE A 242 -8.68 12.42 -11.10
N MET A 243 -7.73 11.83 -10.36
CA MET A 243 -8.06 11.11 -9.12
C MET A 243 -8.75 12.02 -8.09
N ASN A 244 -8.29 13.26 -7.92
CA ASN A 244 -8.92 14.22 -7.00
C ASN A 244 -10.36 14.54 -7.45
N LYS A 245 -10.58 14.77 -8.75
CA LYS A 245 -11.94 14.99 -9.28
C LYS A 245 -12.87 13.79 -9.06
N MET A 246 -12.35 12.57 -9.19
CA MET A 246 -13.10 11.35 -8.86
C MET A 246 -13.37 11.22 -7.36
N PHE A 247 -12.40 11.59 -6.51
CA PHE A 247 -12.55 11.59 -5.05
C PHE A 247 -13.63 12.58 -4.60
N ASP A 248 -13.64 13.80 -5.14
CA ASP A 248 -14.69 14.79 -4.87
C ASP A 248 -16.09 14.23 -5.21
N TYR A 249 -16.23 13.61 -6.37
CA TYR A 249 -17.49 12.96 -6.78
C TYR A 249 -17.83 11.76 -5.88
N LEU A 250 -16.84 10.98 -5.48
CA LEU A 250 -17.01 9.85 -4.57
C LEU A 250 -17.57 10.32 -3.22
N ILE A 251 -17.12 11.47 -2.69
CA ILE A 251 -17.68 12.06 -1.47
C ILE A 251 -19.16 12.44 -1.67
N LEU A 252 -19.50 13.05 -2.80
CA LEU A 252 -20.90 13.38 -3.12
C LEU A 252 -21.75 12.10 -3.23
N LYS A 253 -21.22 11.06 -3.86
CA LYS A 253 -21.90 9.77 -3.99
C LYS A 253 -22.11 9.11 -2.64
N ALA A 254 -21.09 9.08 -1.78
CA ALA A 254 -21.17 8.53 -0.42
C ALA A 254 -22.26 9.23 0.41
N LYS A 255 -22.34 10.56 0.34
CA LYS A 255 -23.41 11.34 0.98
C LYS A 255 -24.79 11.01 0.41
N ALA A 256 -24.91 10.87 -0.91
CA ALA A 256 -26.18 10.50 -1.56
C ALA A 256 -26.66 9.09 -1.18
N LEU A 257 -25.72 8.17 -0.91
CA LEU A 257 -25.98 6.83 -0.39
C LEU A 257 -26.29 6.82 1.12
N LYS A 258 -26.22 7.98 1.80
CA LYS A 258 -26.42 8.13 3.25
C LYS A 258 -25.44 7.30 4.09
N LEU A 259 -24.21 7.10 3.61
CA LEU A 259 -23.16 6.46 4.39
C LEU A 259 -22.86 7.27 5.65
N ARG A 260 -22.56 6.57 6.75
CA ARG A 260 -22.09 7.18 8.02
C ARG A 260 -20.64 7.60 7.91
N ALA A 261 -19.84 6.83 7.19
CA ALA A 261 -18.46 7.12 6.85
C ALA A 261 -18.01 6.31 5.62
N PHE A 262 -16.84 6.62 5.10
CA PHE A 262 -16.05 5.65 4.33
C PHE A 262 -14.61 5.65 4.84
N TYR A 263 -13.88 4.58 4.58
CA TYR A 263 -12.47 4.45 4.96
C TYR A 263 -11.62 4.00 3.78
N GLY A 264 -10.31 4.25 3.86
CA GLY A 264 -9.35 3.79 2.87
C GLY A 264 -8.10 3.25 3.53
N GLU A 265 -7.54 2.20 2.96
CA GLU A 265 -6.30 1.55 3.39
C GLU A 265 -5.17 1.98 2.45
N ALA A 266 -4.30 2.85 2.95
CA ALA A 266 -3.15 3.33 2.21
C ALA A 266 -1.92 2.51 2.57
N ILE A 267 -1.45 1.68 1.64
CA ILE A 267 -0.23 0.89 1.82
C ILE A 267 0.95 1.80 2.21
N MET A 268 1.69 1.42 3.24
CA MET A 268 2.77 2.20 3.84
C MET A 268 4.12 2.01 3.14
N LEU A 269 4.10 1.84 1.81
CA LEU A 269 5.30 1.79 0.97
C LEU A 269 5.59 3.13 0.27
N HIS A 270 4.61 4.01 0.23
CA HIS A 270 4.72 5.34 -0.35
C HIS A 270 3.68 6.29 0.26
N PRO A 271 3.90 7.61 0.24
CA PRO A 271 3.00 8.56 0.90
C PRO A 271 1.79 8.97 0.04
N TYR A 272 1.67 8.52 -1.21
CA TYR A 272 0.74 9.11 -2.18
C TYR A 272 -0.73 8.99 -1.77
N SER A 273 -1.19 7.78 -1.44
CA SER A 273 -2.58 7.57 -1.01
C SER A 273 -2.87 8.18 0.36
N GLN A 274 -1.90 8.17 1.28
CA GLN A 274 -2.01 8.83 2.58
C GLN A 274 -2.24 10.33 2.41
N LYS A 275 -1.42 10.99 1.58
CA LYS A 275 -1.58 12.40 1.23
C LYS A 275 -2.92 12.70 0.59
N ALA A 276 -3.37 11.85 -0.34
CA ALA A 276 -4.66 12.01 -1.00
C ALA A 276 -5.82 11.92 0.01
N ASN A 277 -5.81 10.94 0.91
CA ASN A 277 -6.82 10.77 1.95
C ASN A 277 -6.91 12.01 2.85
N LEU A 278 -5.78 12.47 3.38
CA LEU A 278 -5.74 13.66 4.25
C LEU A 278 -6.18 14.94 3.53
N ALA A 279 -5.78 15.12 2.26
CA ALA A 279 -6.18 16.28 1.46
C ALA A 279 -7.70 16.37 1.25
N HIS A 280 -8.42 15.24 1.32
CA HIS A 280 -9.88 15.19 1.24
C HIS A 280 -10.56 15.13 2.63
N GLY A 281 -9.83 15.45 3.69
CA GLY A 281 -10.37 15.58 5.05
C GLY A 281 -10.55 14.27 5.80
N MET A 282 -9.96 13.16 5.31
CA MET A 282 -9.92 11.92 6.07
C MET A 282 -8.99 12.07 7.28
N ILE A 283 -9.28 11.32 8.33
CA ILE A 283 -8.46 11.25 9.55
C ILE A 283 -7.84 9.87 9.67
N GLU A 284 -6.57 9.80 10.02
CA GLU A 284 -5.86 8.54 10.27
C GLU A 284 -6.28 7.95 11.62
N THR A 285 -6.65 6.66 11.66
CA THR A 285 -7.24 6.01 12.85
C THR A 285 -6.57 4.70 13.26
N ALA A 286 -5.86 4.03 12.36
CA ALA A 286 -5.20 2.76 12.64
C ALA A 286 -4.01 2.50 11.70
N ILE A 287 -3.04 1.72 12.16
CA ILE A 287 -2.03 1.10 11.29
C ILE A 287 -2.12 -0.41 11.46
N ILE A 288 -2.47 -1.08 10.37
CA ILE A 288 -2.56 -2.54 10.31
C ILE A 288 -1.21 -3.06 9.81
N LEU A 289 -0.44 -3.70 10.68
CA LEU A 289 0.85 -4.30 10.32
C LEU A 289 0.63 -5.63 9.61
N GLY A 290 1.52 -5.94 8.67
CA GLY A 290 1.56 -7.23 7.99
C GLY A 290 0.32 -7.59 7.17
N GLU A 291 -0.58 -6.65 6.88
CA GLU A 291 -1.78 -6.90 6.07
C GLU A 291 -1.42 -7.14 4.60
N VAL A 292 -0.41 -6.42 4.11
CA VAL A 292 0.02 -6.47 2.71
C VAL A 292 1.03 -7.60 2.55
N PRO A 293 0.72 -8.68 1.81
CA PRO A 293 1.64 -9.80 1.65
C PRO A 293 2.96 -9.39 1.00
N ALA A 294 4.06 -10.08 1.34
CA ALA A 294 5.38 -9.85 0.73
C ALA A 294 5.41 -10.08 -0.80
N THR A 295 4.45 -10.84 -1.33
CA THR A 295 4.28 -11.05 -2.78
C THR A 295 3.66 -9.85 -3.50
N THR A 296 3.15 -8.84 -2.78
CA THR A 296 2.47 -7.69 -3.36
C THR A 296 3.45 -6.85 -4.17
N GLU A 297 3.16 -6.68 -5.45
CA GLU A 297 3.94 -5.86 -6.38
C GLU A 297 3.10 -4.63 -6.79
N ILE A 298 3.49 -3.43 -6.33
CA ILE A 298 2.78 -2.19 -6.67
C ILE A 298 3.34 -1.59 -7.95
N GLU A 299 2.51 -1.51 -9.00
CA GLU A 299 2.85 -0.93 -10.31
C GLU A 299 4.22 -1.41 -10.83
N HIS A 300 4.60 -2.67 -10.57
CA HIS A 300 5.90 -3.26 -10.91
C HIS A 300 7.15 -2.60 -10.30
N LYS A 301 6.97 -1.64 -9.40
CA LYS A 301 8.04 -0.77 -8.88
C LYS A 301 8.51 -1.14 -7.48
N ILE A 302 7.62 -1.70 -6.67
CA ILE A 302 7.88 -1.94 -5.25
C ILE A 302 7.53 -3.40 -4.96
N LYS A 303 8.56 -4.18 -4.62
CA LYS A 303 8.43 -5.49 -3.99
C LYS A 303 8.96 -5.38 -2.58
N THR A 304 8.18 -5.87 -1.62
CA THR A 304 8.63 -5.98 -0.24
C THR A 304 9.14 -7.39 -0.02
N GLN A 305 10.22 -7.54 0.72
CA GLN A 305 10.67 -8.88 1.13
C GLN A 305 9.91 -9.41 2.35
N GLN A 306 9.24 -8.49 3.04
CA GLN A 306 8.45 -8.72 4.24
C GLN A 306 7.04 -8.20 4.01
N ARG A 307 6.09 -8.65 4.84
CA ARG A 307 4.72 -8.15 4.80
C ARG A 307 4.70 -6.69 5.24
N SER A 308 4.08 -5.81 4.47
CA SER A 308 3.99 -4.37 4.79
C SER A 308 2.70 -4.02 5.52
N GLY A 309 2.61 -2.80 6.03
CA GLY A 309 1.43 -2.27 6.71
C GLY A 309 0.56 -1.38 5.84
N SER A 310 -0.65 -1.15 6.32
CA SER A 310 -1.62 -0.20 5.75
C SER A 310 -1.99 0.86 6.79
N MET A 311 -2.01 2.12 6.36
CA MET A 311 -2.59 3.23 7.12
C MET A 311 -4.08 3.33 6.82
N VAL A 312 -4.91 3.15 7.84
CA VAL A 312 -6.37 3.32 7.75
C VAL A 312 -6.72 4.76 8.03
N ALA A 313 -7.50 5.37 7.13
CA ALA A 313 -8.09 6.68 7.34
C ALA A 313 -9.59 6.66 7.09
N PHE A 314 -10.36 7.48 7.80
CA PHE A 314 -11.81 7.61 7.67
C PHE A 314 -12.24 9.02 7.26
N LEU A 315 -13.21 9.14 6.36
CA LEU A 315 -14.03 10.35 6.23
C LEU A 315 -15.37 10.12 6.94
N VAL A 316 -15.62 10.88 8.00
CA VAL A 316 -16.80 10.72 8.87
C VAL A 316 -17.89 11.73 8.52
N PHE A 317 -19.07 11.26 8.15
CA PHE A 317 -20.26 12.07 7.86
C PHE A 317 -21.20 12.15 9.06
N ASP A 318 -21.46 11.01 9.70
CA ASP A 318 -22.27 10.95 10.92
C ASP A 318 -21.40 11.19 12.16
N ARG A 319 -21.68 12.27 12.86
CA ARG A 319 -20.93 12.71 14.05
C ARG A 319 -21.75 12.62 15.33
N SER A 320 -22.81 11.82 15.30
CA SER A 320 -23.70 11.62 16.44
C SER A 320 -22.90 11.17 17.67
N ALA A 321 -23.17 11.83 18.79
CA ALA A 321 -22.57 11.51 20.07
C ALA A 321 -22.91 10.07 20.49
N ARG A 322 -21.96 9.37 21.11
CA ARG A 322 -22.13 7.97 21.51
C ARG A 322 -21.29 7.61 22.72
N TYR A 323 -21.75 6.62 23.46
CA TYR A 323 -20.96 6.02 24.52
C TYR A 323 -19.97 5.01 23.95
N ILE A 324 -18.76 4.99 24.51
CA ILE A 324 -17.82 3.88 24.39
C ILE A 324 -17.28 3.51 25.75
N THR A 325 -16.90 2.25 25.90
CA THR A 325 -16.22 1.78 27.09
C THR A 325 -14.81 2.37 27.13
N HIS A 326 -14.45 2.95 28.27
CA HIS A 326 -13.10 3.47 28.48
C HIS A 326 -12.08 2.34 28.64
N SER A 327 -10.95 2.47 27.94
CA SER A 327 -9.71 1.75 28.27
C SER A 327 -8.77 2.70 28.99
N LYS A 328 -8.12 2.26 30.07
CA LYS A 328 -7.05 3.03 30.72
C LYS A 328 -5.80 3.11 29.85
N ARG A 329 -5.40 1.98 29.26
CA ARG A 329 -4.14 1.87 28.51
C ARG A 329 -4.21 2.60 27.17
N TYR A 330 -5.30 2.42 26.43
CA TYR A 330 -5.46 2.97 25.09
C TYR A 330 -6.29 4.27 25.05
N HIS A 331 -6.56 4.87 26.22
CA HIS A 331 -7.41 6.06 26.35
C HIS A 331 -7.00 7.18 25.39
N SER A 332 -5.72 7.58 25.42
CA SER A 332 -5.21 8.73 24.66
C SER A 332 -5.38 8.54 23.16
N MET A 333 -5.06 7.34 22.65
CA MET A 333 -5.16 7.01 21.24
C MET A 333 -6.62 6.97 20.77
N ILE A 334 -7.50 6.32 21.55
CA ILE A 334 -8.95 6.28 21.25
C ILE A 334 -9.54 7.69 21.29
N TYR A 335 -9.24 8.47 22.34
CA TYR A 335 -9.73 9.84 22.47
C TYR A 335 -9.30 10.72 21.30
N GLN A 336 -8.04 10.60 20.85
CA GLN A 336 -7.54 11.38 19.72
C GLN A 336 -8.33 11.09 18.43
N VAL A 337 -8.70 9.83 18.17
CA VAL A 337 -9.53 9.47 17.01
C VAL A 337 -10.90 10.14 17.07
N TYR A 338 -11.59 10.05 18.21
CA TYR A 338 -12.93 10.65 18.39
C TYR A 338 -12.90 12.17 18.33
N HIS A 339 -11.89 12.79 18.93
CA HIS A 339 -11.69 14.23 18.87
C HIS A 339 -11.52 14.69 17.41
N LYS A 340 -10.68 14.01 16.62
CA LYS A 340 -10.49 14.31 15.19
C LYS A 340 -11.74 14.03 14.36
N ALA A 341 -12.47 12.97 14.68
CA ALA A 341 -13.75 12.63 14.05
C ALA A 341 -14.86 13.61 14.40
N GLN A 342 -14.65 14.46 15.41
CA GLN A 342 -15.64 15.37 15.98
C GLN A 342 -16.87 14.60 16.50
N ILE A 343 -16.64 13.42 17.08
CA ILE A 343 -17.66 12.59 17.72
C ILE A 343 -17.55 12.82 19.22
N ALA A 344 -18.61 13.37 19.83
CA ALA A 344 -18.67 13.52 21.27
C ALA A 344 -18.87 12.16 21.96
N MET A 345 -18.06 11.88 22.99
CA MET A 345 -18.24 10.71 23.84
C MET A 345 -19.28 11.02 24.92
N LEU A 346 -20.20 10.08 25.14
CA LEU A 346 -21.17 10.12 26.22
C LEU A 346 -20.66 9.35 27.43
N ASP A 347 -21.14 9.70 28.62
CA ASP A 347 -20.70 9.09 29.90
C ASP A 347 -21.50 7.84 30.28
N GLN A 348 -22.68 7.62 29.69
CA GLN A 348 -23.57 6.52 30.05
C GLN A 348 -23.86 5.58 28.87
N PRO A 349 -23.75 4.24 29.08
CA PRO A 349 -24.05 3.28 28.03
C PRO A 349 -25.56 3.27 27.71
N PRO A 350 -25.94 3.18 26.44
CA PRO A 350 -27.32 2.84 26.07
C PRO A 350 -27.65 1.38 26.40
N LEU A 351 -28.93 1.01 26.28
CA LEU A 351 -29.35 -0.40 26.32
C LEU A 351 -28.70 -1.19 25.18
N LYS A 352 -28.14 -2.36 25.50
CA LYS A 352 -27.35 -3.17 24.57
C LYS A 352 -28.20 -4.28 23.92
N PRO A 353 -28.18 -4.44 22.58
CA PRO A 353 -28.72 -5.64 21.94
C PRO A 353 -27.80 -6.85 22.20
N THR A 354 -28.38 -8.03 22.40
CA THR A 354 -27.61 -9.29 22.57
C THR A 354 -27.01 -9.75 21.24
N ARG A 355 -25.74 -10.19 21.24
CA ARG A 355 -25.04 -10.64 20.02
C ARG A 355 -24.24 -11.92 20.27
N LYS A 356 -23.80 -12.57 19.19
CA LYS A 356 -22.88 -13.71 19.32
C LYS A 356 -21.57 -13.20 19.92
N THR A 357 -21.17 -13.76 21.05
CA THR A 357 -20.04 -13.29 21.87
C THR A 357 -18.72 -13.19 21.09
N LEU A 358 -18.41 -14.20 20.27
CA LEU A 358 -17.15 -14.31 19.52
C LEU A 358 -17.35 -15.01 18.17
N SER A 359 -16.67 -14.51 17.14
CA SER A 359 -16.54 -15.16 15.82
C SER A 359 -15.18 -14.85 15.19
N TYR A 360 -14.81 -15.55 14.12
CA TYR A 360 -13.62 -15.22 13.35
C TYR A 360 -13.83 -15.45 11.85
N HIS A 361 -13.02 -14.78 11.03
CA HIS A 361 -12.91 -15.01 9.60
C HIS A 361 -11.45 -15.10 9.20
N THR A 362 -11.13 -15.99 8.26
CA THR A 362 -9.80 -16.14 7.67
C THR A 362 -9.79 -15.58 6.25
N ASN A 363 -8.63 -15.05 5.85
CA ASN A 363 -8.32 -14.68 4.49
C ASN A 363 -7.07 -15.45 4.07
N SER A 364 -7.29 -16.57 3.39
CA SER A 364 -6.24 -17.47 2.91
C SER A 364 -5.40 -16.90 1.76
N ILE A 365 -5.84 -15.82 1.11
CA ILE A 365 -5.04 -15.14 0.08
C ILE A 365 -3.91 -14.36 0.75
N ASN A 366 -4.20 -13.77 1.91
CA ASN A 366 -3.25 -12.94 2.64
C ASN A 366 -2.68 -13.65 3.87
N ASP A 367 -3.04 -14.90 4.17
CA ASP A 367 -2.65 -15.60 5.40
C ASP A 367 -2.96 -14.79 6.67
N THR A 368 -4.15 -14.20 6.74
CA THR A 368 -4.58 -13.38 7.89
C THR A 368 -5.90 -13.86 8.48
N ALA A 369 -6.13 -13.55 9.75
CA ALA A 369 -7.41 -13.78 10.42
C ALA A 369 -7.86 -12.56 11.22
N VAL A 370 -9.18 -12.40 11.35
CA VAL A 370 -9.80 -11.40 12.22
C VAL A 370 -10.72 -12.12 13.20
N ILE A 371 -10.49 -11.94 14.49
CA ILE A 371 -11.39 -12.34 15.58
C ILE A 371 -12.29 -11.13 15.87
N ILE A 372 -13.60 -11.32 15.88
CA ILE A 372 -14.60 -10.30 16.22
C ILE A 372 -15.17 -10.64 17.59
N ILE A 373 -15.05 -9.71 18.53
CA ILE A 373 -15.45 -9.84 19.93
C ILE A 373 -16.56 -8.82 20.22
N GLU A 374 -17.80 -9.30 20.28
CA GLU A 374 -18.99 -8.49 20.52
C GLU A 374 -19.36 -8.39 22.00
N GLU A 375 -19.01 -9.39 22.81
CA GLU A 375 -19.31 -9.41 24.25
C GLU A 375 -18.11 -9.91 25.08
N ASN A 376 -18.21 -9.89 26.41
CA ASN A 376 -17.10 -10.35 27.27
C ASN A 376 -16.79 -11.83 27.02
N VAL A 377 -15.55 -12.12 26.66
CA VAL A 377 -15.07 -13.48 26.33
C VAL A 377 -14.26 -14.08 27.48
N SER A 378 -14.42 -15.38 27.72
CA SER A 378 -13.59 -16.12 28.68
C SER A 378 -12.21 -16.48 28.10
N LYS A 379 -11.23 -16.73 28.98
CA LYS A 379 -9.90 -17.18 28.56
C LYS A 379 -9.95 -18.46 27.73
N GLN A 380 -10.85 -19.39 28.09
CA GLN A 380 -10.94 -20.68 27.41
C GLN A 380 -11.45 -20.53 25.98
N GLU A 381 -12.50 -19.73 25.78
CA GLU A 381 -13.02 -19.44 24.43
C GLU A 381 -11.96 -18.79 23.53
N LEU A 382 -11.22 -17.78 24.05
CA LEU A 382 -10.14 -17.15 23.30
C LEU A 382 -9.05 -18.16 22.91
N LEU A 383 -8.62 -19.02 23.84
CA LEU A 383 -7.60 -20.03 23.56
C LEU A 383 -8.06 -21.04 22.51
N THR A 384 -9.31 -21.53 22.61
CA THR A 384 -9.88 -22.42 21.60
C THR A 384 -9.87 -21.77 20.21
N THR A 385 -10.28 -20.51 20.08
CA THR A 385 -10.21 -19.79 18.80
C THR A 385 -8.78 -19.59 18.31
N LEU A 386 -7.83 -19.31 19.20
CA LEU A 386 -6.43 -19.15 18.80
C LEU A 386 -5.81 -20.48 18.35
N ASP A 387 -6.17 -21.59 18.98
CA ASP A 387 -5.72 -22.93 18.59
C ASP A 387 -6.29 -23.31 17.21
N GLU A 388 -7.57 -23.01 16.94
CA GLU A 388 -8.20 -23.16 15.63
C GLU A 388 -7.46 -22.33 14.56
N LEU A 389 -7.23 -21.04 14.82
CA LEU A 389 -6.51 -20.15 13.89
C LEU A 389 -5.04 -20.52 13.70
N TYR A 390 -4.41 -21.18 14.68
CA TYR A 390 -3.04 -21.67 14.55
C TYR A 390 -2.94 -22.77 13.50
N THR A 391 -3.97 -23.62 13.36
CA THR A 391 -4.01 -24.66 12.33
C THR A 391 -4.19 -24.13 10.91
N GLU A 392 -4.72 -22.91 10.77
CA GLU A 392 -4.91 -22.21 9.50
C GLU A 392 -3.64 -21.46 9.02
N HIS A 393 -2.51 -21.61 9.71
CA HIS A 393 -1.21 -21.02 9.35
C HIS A 393 -1.23 -19.49 9.09
N CYS A 394 -2.13 -18.76 9.74
CA CYS A 394 -2.23 -17.32 9.60
C CYS A 394 -0.97 -16.61 10.15
N GLU A 395 -0.32 -15.79 9.32
CA GLU A 395 0.86 -15.01 9.67
C GLU A 395 0.53 -13.79 10.53
N MET A 396 -0.68 -13.24 10.37
CA MET A 396 -1.22 -12.14 11.19
C MET A 396 -2.61 -12.49 11.71
N ILE A 397 -2.87 -12.15 12.98
CA ILE A 397 -4.21 -12.24 13.58
C ILE A 397 -4.59 -10.88 14.15
N TYR A 398 -5.76 -10.38 13.77
CA TYR A 398 -6.35 -9.16 14.30
C TYR A 398 -7.49 -9.49 15.25
N ALA A 399 -7.74 -8.63 16.23
CA ALA A 399 -8.86 -8.76 17.15
C ALA A 399 -9.65 -7.45 17.21
N ASP A 400 -10.88 -7.48 16.71
CA ASP A 400 -11.82 -6.37 16.72
C ASP A 400 -12.70 -6.47 17.96
N ILE A 401 -12.46 -5.56 18.90
CA ILE A 401 -13.15 -5.49 20.18
C ILE A 401 -14.22 -4.40 20.10
N ASN A 402 -15.48 -4.78 20.25
CA ASN A 402 -16.59 -3.83 20.21
C ASN A 402 -16.50 -2.83 21.37
N LEU A 403 -16.32 -1.53 21.08
CA LEU A 403 -16.16 -0.51 22.11
C LEU A 403 -17.48 -0.20 22.85
N HIS A 404 -18.64 -0.55 22.30
CA HIS A 404 -19.94 -0.22 22.89
C HIS A 404 -20.46 -1.29 23.86
N HIS A 405 -19.96 -2.52 23.78
CA HIS A 405 -20.57 -3.67 24.47
C HIS A 405 -19.71 -4.27 25.59
N ILE A 406 -18.39 -4.08 25.55
CA ILE A 406 -17.45 -4.74 26.49
C ILE A 406 -17.29 -3.95 27.79
N ASP A 407 -18.03 -4.29 28.85
CA ASP A 407 -17.95 -3.57 30.13
C ASP A 407 -16.58 -3.67 30.83
N ALA A 408 -15.88 -4.80 30.68
CA ALA A 408 -14.59 -5.05 31.30
C ALA A 408 -13.44 -4.91 30.28
N LEU A 409 -13.45 -3.83 29.48
CA LEU A 409 -12.54 -3.65 28.35
C LEU A 409 -11.06 -3.82 28.72
N ASP A 410 -10.59 -3.21 29.81
CA ASP A 410 -9.19 -3.35 30.23
C ASP A 410 -8.83 -4.80 30.64
N LYS A 411 -9.78 -5.58 31.17
CA LYS A 411 -9.56 -6.99 31.51
C LYS A 411 -9.39 -7.83 30.24
N LEU A 412 -10.19 -7.55 29.21
CA LEU A 412 -10.09 -8.21 27.91
C LEU A 412 -8.80 -7.82 27.18
N ILE A 413 -8.44 -6.53 27.15
CA ILE A 413 -7.15 -6.05 26.62
C ILE A 413 -6.00 -6.77 27.34
N SER A 414 -6.02 -6.84 28.67
CA SER A 414 -4.98 -7.53 29.44
C SER A 414 -4.89 -9.02 29.08
N LEU A 415 -6.03 -9.67 28.79
CA LEU A 415 -6.07 -11.06 28.33
C LEU A 415 -5.43 -11.20 26.95
N LEU A 416 -5.82 -10.36 26.00
CA LEU A 416 -5.27 -10.37 24.63
C LEU A 416 -3.78 -10.03 24.60
N ASN A 417 -3.32 -9.06 25.40
CA ASN A 417 -1.90 -8.71 25.53
C ASN A 417 -1.06 -9.91 26.01
N ARG A 418 -1.52 -10.67 27.01
CA ARG A 418 -0.83 -11.90 27.44
C ARG A 418 -0.72 -12.98 26.36
N HIS A 419 -1.53 -12.87 25.31
CA HIS A 419 -1.54 -13.77 24.16
C HIS A 419 -0.95 -13.11 22.90
N GLY A 420 -0.16 -12.05 23.05
CA GLY A 420 0.65 -11.47 21.97
C GLY A 420 -0.05 -10.41 21.12
N PHE A 421 -1.25 -9.98 21.49
CA PHE A 421 -1.95 -8.88 20.81
C PHE A 421 -1.52 -7.53 21.37
N PHE A 422 -1.19 -6.58 20.50
CA PHE A 422 -0.86 -5.20 20.85
C PHE A 422 -1.72 -4.22 20.03
N TYR A 423 -1.58 -2.92 20.31
CA TYR A 423 -2.39 -1.89 19.67
C TYR A 423 -2.32 -1.90 18.12
N CYS A 424 -3.43 -1.60 17.47
CA CYS A 424 -3.51 -1.33 16.03
C CYS A 424 -4.23 -0.01 15.74
N GLY A 425 -5.45 0.17 16.27
CA GLY A 425 -6.19 1.43 16.09
C GLY A 425 -7.69 1.31 16.33
N VAL A 426 -8.43 2.33 15.90
CA VAL A 426 -9.89 2.38 16.01
C VAL A 426 -10.52 2.29 14.62
N MET A 427 -11.47 1.36 14.46
CA MET A 427 -12.27 1.15 13.26
C MET A 427 -13.68 1.70 13.51
N LEU A 428 -14.02 2.84 12.91
CA LEU A 428 -15.29 3.50 13.13
C LEU A 428 -16.41 2.86 12.30
N PHE A 429 -17.57 2.62 12.89
CA PHE A 429 -18.76 2.03 12.25
C PHE A 429 -18.48 0.71 11.49
N TYR A 430 -17.46 -0.05 11.88
CA TYR A 430 -16.89 -1.09 11.02
C TYR A 430 -17.84 -2.28 10.83
N TYR A 431 -18.53 -2.68 11.90
CA TYR A 431 -19.58 -3.69 11.87
C TYR A 431 -20.85 -3.15 12.52
N HIS A 432 -22.02 -3.44 11.93
CA HIS A 432 -23.31 -3.08 12.51
C HIS A 432 -23.43 -1.61 12.95
N ASN A 433 -22.75 -0.70 12.24
CA ASN A 433 -22.65 0.72 12.55
C ASN A 433 -22.04 1.08 13.92
N GLU A 434 -21.23 0.20 14.49
CA GLU A 434 -20.57 0.36 15.78
C GLU A 434 -19.05 0.46 15.64
N ASP A 435 -18.40 1.01 16.66
CA ASP A 435 -16.97 1.33 16.67
C ASP A 435 -16.18 0.22 17.39
N TYR A 436 -15.03 -0.15 16.81
CA TYR A 436 -14.21 -1.27 17.28
C TYR A 436 -12.79 -0.79 17.57
N LEU A 437 -12.22 -1.28 18.68
CA LEU A 437 -10.78 -1.23 18.93
C LEU A 437 -10.16 -2.46 18.28
N ARG A 438 -9.31 -2.25 17.28
CA ARG A 438 -8.51 -3.33 16.68
C ARG A 438 -7.21 -3.48 17.45
N LEU A 439 -6.91 -4.71 17.86
CA LEU A 439 -5.57 -5.16 18.26
C LEU A 439 -5.01 -6.10 17.19
N GLN A 440 -3.69 -6.29 17.20
CA GLN A 440 -3.00 -7.11 16.21
C GLN A 440 -1.93 -7.98 16.86
N ARG A 441 -1.70 -9.18 16.30
CA ARG A 441 -0.74 -10.18 16.75
C ARG A 441 0.04 -10.70 15.55
N LYS A 442 1.37 -10.73 15.70
CA LYS A 442 2.29 -11.33 14.72
C LYS A 442 2.53 -12.80 15.05
N ASN A 443 2.22 -13.68 14.11
CA ASN A 443 2.65 -15.08 14.15
C ASN A 443 3.88 -15.33 13.29
N SER A 444 4.24 -14.37 12.42
CA SER A 444 5.42 -14.40 11.56
C SER A 444 6.46 -13.37 12.00
N LYS A 445 7.74 -13.66 11.76
CA LYS A 445 8.85 -12.71 11.95
C LYS A 445 9.10 -11.84 10.71
N TYR A 446 8.39 -12.09 9.61
CA TYR A 446 8.59 -11.42 8.33
C TYR A 446 7.61 -10.25 8.14
N VAL A 447 7.54 -9.35 9.11
CA VAL A 447 6.68 -8.16 9.07
C VAL A 447 7.56 -6.91 9.10
N GLU A 448 7.39 -6.04 8.11
CA GLU A 448 8.14 -4.80 7.97
C GLU A 448 7.66 -3.76 8.99
N GLU A 449 8.62 -3.13 9.66
CA GLU A 449 8.40 -2.08 10.67
C GLU A 449 9.35 -0.90 10.48
N ASP A 450 10.57 -1.17 10.00
CA ASP A 450 11.65 -0.19 9.92
C ASP A 450 11.47 0.77 8.74
N HIS A 451 10.89 0.29 7.64
CA HIS A 451 10.74 1.04 6.38
C HIS A 451 9.29 1.42 6.06
N LEU A 452 8.40 1.42 7.06
CA LEU A 452 7.02 1.88 6.88
C LEU A 452 6.98 3.39 6.66
N VAL A 453 6.52 3.80 5.48
CA VAL A 453 6.41 5.21 5.11
C VAL A 453 5.19 5.83 5.78
N SER A 454 5.43 6.81 6.65
CA SER A 454 4.40 7.65 7.28
C SER A 454 4.44 9.06 6.70
N TYR A 455 3.36 9.51 6.07
CA TYR A 455 3.28 10.83 5.45
C TYR A 455 3.10 11.96 6.47
N SER A 456 2.33 11.72 7.54
CA SER A 456 1.92 12.75 8.50
C SER A 456 2.59 12.57 9.87
N SER A 457 2.56 13.62 10.70
CA SER A 457 3.01 13.51 12.10
C SER A 457 2.08 12.65 12.95
N ASP A 458 0.80 12.52 12.57
CA ASP A 458 -0.16 11.66 13.25
C ASP A 458 0.08 10.19 12.92
N ALA A 459 0.33 9.88 11.65
CA ALA A 459 0.75 8.56 11.20
C ALA A 459 1.98 8.08 11.98
N LYS A 460 2.98 8.95 12.12
CA LYS A 460 4.19 8.65 12.88
C LYS A 460 3.89 8.39 14.36
N LYS A 461 3.04 9.21 15.00
CA LYS A 461 2.64 8.98 16.41
C LYS A 461 1.92 7.65 16.62
N ILE A 462 1.02 7.29 15.70
CA ILE A 462 0.33 5.99 15.76
C ILE A 462 1.35 4.86 15.65
N LEU A 463 2.28 4.94 14.68
CA LEU A 463 3.31 3.92 14.48
C LEU A 463 4.24 3.80 15.70
N ASP A 464 4.73 4.92 16.22
CA ASP A 464 5.59 4.95 17.40
C ASP A 464 4.89 4.30 18.60
N PHE A 465 3.60 4.59 18.82
CA PHE A 465 2.81 3.98 19.89
C PHE A 465 2.64 2.47 19.69
N ILE A 466 2.40 2.02 18.46
CA ILE A 466 2.27 0.58 18.13
C ILE A 466 3.56 -0.16 18.45
N ILE A 467 4.71 0.37 18.02
CA ILE A 467 6.02 -0.25 18.26
C ILE A 467 6.33 -0.29 19.76
N GLU A 468 6.02 0.78 20.50
CA GLU A 468 6.19 0.82 21.96
C GLU A 468 5.29 -0.21 22.66
N ASP A 469 4.01 -0.29 22.27
CA ASP A 469 3.07 -1.20 22.89
C ASP A 469 3.40 -2.68 22.60
N GLU A 470 3.89 -2.97 21.39
CA GLU A 470 4.40 -4.30 21.06
C GLU A 470 5.60 -4.70 21.89
N ARG A 471 6.59 -3.81 22.07
CA ARG A 471 7.75 -4.09 22.93
C ARG A 471 7.31 -4.38 24.35
N ARG A 472 6.41 -3.54 24.89
CA ARG A 472 5.88 -3.70 26.25
C ARG A 472 5.23 -5.05 26.48
N ILE A 473 4.45 -5.59 25.54
CA ILE A 473 3.77 -6.89 25.78
C ILE A 473 4.71 -8.10 25.70
N ARG A 474 5.96 -7.90 25.23
CA ARG A 474 7.00 -8.93 25.16
C ARG A 474 7.91 -8.93 26.40
N GLU A 475 7.91 -7.83 27.15
CA GLU A 475 8.53 -7.68 28.48
C GLU A 475 7.61 -8.22 29.57
#